data_AF-A0A5M9I1Z1-F1
#
_entry.id   AF-A0A5M9I1Z1-F1
#
_cell.length_a   1.000
_cell.length_b   1.000
_cell.length_c   1.000
_cell.angle_alpha   90.00
_cell.angle_beta   90.00
_cell.angle_gamma   90.00
#
_symmetry.space_group_name_H-M   'P 1'
#
loop_
_entity.id
_entity.type
_entity.pdbx_description
1 polymer ?
#
loop_
_entity_poly.entity_id
_entity_poly.type
_entity_poly.pdbx_seq_one_letter_code
_entity_poly.pdbx_strand_id
1 'polypeptide(L)'
;MLEKTTGEAKTGTVRPEQPRSVYRMTSRIIEESDIRILIYKTTFYNLIVERKIDFYNCKIQLNARQQKRCLEYFMDLVCNHPNVQVYMIEGRIITDLEYNDRHCLFLSEMVSYLRLDEAQNNLLLINRVDMREKFSKTFEVIWKSEEKGIVKNKEVIAANIQHVMQGIFAEKEALTDGTCV
;
A
#
# COMPACT_ATOMS: atom_id res chain seq x y z
N MET A 1 44.00 3.86 -17.73
CA MET A 1 43.59 5.27 -17.67
C MET A 1 42.08 5.26 -17.49
N LEU A 2 41.60 5.42 -16.25
CA LEU A 2 40.19 5.39 -15.90
C LEU A 2 39.61 6.78 -16.11
N GLU A 3 38.78 6.96 -17.14
CA GLU A 3 37.97 8.16 -17.29
C GLU A 3 36.80 8.08 -16.30
N LYS A 4 36.85 8.95 -15.30
CA LYS A 4 35.73 9.22 -14.39
C LYS A 4 34.65 9.96 -15.18
N THR A 5 33.55 9.28 -15.48
CA THR A 5 32.31 9.94 -15.90
C THR A 5 31.60 10.46 -14.65
N THR A 6 31.82 11.72 -14.36
CA THR A 6 31.04 12.50 -13.38
C THR A 6 29.64 12.71 -13.95
N GLY A 7 28.75 11.74 -13.73
CA GLY A 7 27.33 11.89 -14.02
C GLY A 7 26.67 12.71 -12.92
N GLU A 8 26.59 14.03 -13.11
CA GLU A 8 25.68 14.87 -12.33
C GLU A 8 24.25 14.35 -12.50
N ALA A 9 23.65 13.89 -11.40
CA ALA A 9 22.24 13.53 -11.35
C ALA A 9 21.42 14.80 -11.57
N LYS A 10 21.07 15.07 -12.83
CA LYS A 10 20.07 16.08 -13.18
C LYS A 10 18.76 15.69 -12.49
N THR A 11 18.39 16.47 -11.49
CA THR A 11 17.06 16.47 -10.89
C THR A 11 16.06 16.80 -12.00
N GLY A 12 15.49 15.75 -12.61
CA GLY A 12 14.48 15.90 -13.64
C GLY A 12 13.30 16.66 -13.07
N THR A 13 13.08 17.88 -13.58
CA THR A 13 11.91 18.68 -13.24
C THR A 13 10.66 17.92 -13.68
N VAL A 14 9.96 17.31 -12.73
CA VAL A 14 8.69 16.60 -12.99
C VAL A 14 7.70 17.64 -13.52
N ARG A 15 7.23 17.45 -14.76
CA ARG A 15 6.27 18.39 -15.37
C ARG A 15 4.93 18.25 -14.64
N PRO A 16 4.26 19.35 -14.25
CA PRO A 16 3.03 19.30 -13.46
C PRO A 16 1.86 18.58 -14.16
N GLU A 17 1.94 18.40 -15.48
CA GLU A 17 1.01 17.62 -16.30
C GLU A 17 1.02 16.12 -15.98
N GLN A 18 2.18 15.57 -15.58
CA GLN A 18 2.36 14.13 -15.39
C GLN A 18 1.62 13.58 -14.15
N PRO A 19 1.70 14.21 -12.96
CA PRO A 19 0.94 13.76 -11.80
C PRO A 19 -0.57 13.85 -11.99
N ARG A 20 -1.07 14.88 -12.69
CA ARG A 20 -2.50 15.03 -12.99
C ARG A 20 -3.00 13.96 -13.95
N SER A 21 -2.20 13.61 -14.94
CA SER A 21 -2.50 12.51 -15.86
C SER A 21 -2.60 11.19 -15.12
N VAL A 22 -1.59 10.85 -14.30
CA VAL A 22 -1.59 9.63 -13.48
C VAL A 22 -2.79 9.60 -12.55
N TYR A 23 -3.09 10.70 -11.85
CA TYR A 23 -4.26 10.81 -11.00
C TYR A 23 -5.56 10.52 -11.75
N ARG A 24 -5.78 11.16 -12.91
CA ARG A 24 -6.98 10.93 -13.73
C ARG A 24 -7.10 9.48 -14.21
N MET A 25 -5.98 8.86 -14.59
CA MET A 25 -5.96 7.46 -14.97
C MET A 25 -6.35 6.56 -13.80
N THR A 26 -5.74 6.76 -12.62
CA THR A 26 -6.04 5.98 -11.43
C THR A 26 -7.49 6.15 -10.99
N SER A 27 -8.04 7.37 -11.01
CA SER A 27 -9.44 7.62 -10.67
C SER A 27 -10.40 6.87 -11.60
N ARG A 28 -10.15 6.89 -12.93
CA ARG A 28 -10.96 6.11 -13.88
C ARG A 28 -10.89 4.62 -13.61
N ILE A 29 -9.70 4.08 -13.33
CA ILE A 29 -9.55 2.66 -13.02
C ILE A 29 -10.37 2.28 -11.79
N ILE A 30 -10.36 3.13 -10.75
CA ILE A 30 -11.16 2.91 -9.52
C ILE A 30 -12.66 2.95 -9.81
N GLU A 31 -13.10 3.85 -10.69
CA GLU A 31 -14.51 4.00 -11.05
C GLU A 31 -15.01 2.89 -12.01
N GLU A 32 -14.17 2.44 -12.93
CA GLU A 32 -14.57 1.58 -14.06
C GLU A 32 -14.20 0.10 -13.88
N SER A 33 -13.28 -0.25 -12.97
CA SER A 33 -12.78 -1.62 -12.80
C SER A 33 -13.21 -2.27 -11.50
N ASP A 34 -13.43 -3.58 -11.54
CA ASP A 34 -13.60 -4.40 -10.33
C ASP A 34 -12.24 -4.66 -9.67
N ILE A 35 -12.02 -4.01 -8.53
CA ILE A 35 -10.76 -4.09 -7.77
C ILE A 35 -10.98 -4.93 -6.52
N ARG A 36 -10.15 -5.96 -6.35
CA ARG A 36 -10.14 -6.81 -5.16
C ARG A 36 -8.84 -6.64 -4.39
N ILE A 37 -8.93 -6.29 -3.12
CA ILE A 37 -7.80 -5.98 -2.25
C ILE A 37 -7.82 -6.90 -1.04
N LEU A 38 -6.75 -7.65 -0.84
CA LEU A 38 -6.45 -8.32 0.43
C LEU A 38 -5.38 -7.49 1.15
N ILE A 39 -5.67 -7.08 2.38
CA ILE A 39 -4.75 -6.26 3.17
C ILE A 39 -4.63 -6.78 4.60
N TYR A 40 -3.41 -6.86 5.12
CA TYR A 40 -3.19 -7.19 6.52
C TYR A 40 -3.53 -6.00 7.41
N LYS A 41 -4.19 -6.27 8.54
CA LYS A 41 -4.47 -5.25 9.56
C LYS A 41 -3.20 -4.56 10.06
N THR A 42 -2.10 -5.32 10.16
CA THR A 42 -0.75 -4.81 10.51
C THR A 42 -0.24 -3.74 9.56
N THR A 43 -0.64 -3.74 8.29
CA THR A 43 -0.25 -2.69 7.33
C THR A 43 -0.70 -1.30 7.78
N PHE A 44 -1.89 -1.18 8.38
CA PHE A 44 -2.35 0.11 8.90
C PHE A 44 -1.58 0.54 10.14
N TYR A 45 -1.28 -0.40 11.06
CA TYR A 45 -0.46 -0.10 12.23
C TYR A 45 0.95 0.36 11.83
N ASN A 46 1.59 -0.31 10.86
CA ASN A 46 2.89 0.10 10.34
C ASN A 46 2.82 1.48 9.69
N LEU A 47 1.78 1.76 8.90
CA LEU A 47 1.57 3.09 8.31
C LEU A 47 1.42 4.17 9.40
N ILE A 48 0.77 3.86 10.52
CA ILE A 48 0.63 4.78 11.65
C ILE A 48 1.97 5.09 12.29
N VAL A 49 2.68 4.04 12.68
CA VAL A 49 3.90 4.13 13.48
C VAL A 49 5.04 4.69 12.64
N GLU A 50 5.26 4.16 11.44
CA GLU A 50 6.41 4.53 10.60
C GLU A 50 6.16 5.80 9.80
N ARG A 51 4.89 6.15 9.54
CA ARG A 51 4.52 7.23 8.62
C ARG A 51 5.17 7.09 7.24
N LYS A 52 5.41 5.86 6.79
CA LYS A 52 6.05 5.56 5.51
C LYS A 52 5.08 4.84 4.59
N ILE A 53 5.13 5.18 3.32
CA ILE A 53 4.47 4.45 2.24
C ILE A 53 5.49 4.11 1.18
N ASP A 54 5.33 2.93 0.60
CA ASP A 54 6.04 2.55 -0.60
C ASP A 54 5.24 2.96 -1.84
N PHE A 55 5.81 3.84 -2.66
CA PHE A 55 5.21 4.26 -3.92
C PHE A 55 6.15 3.92 -5.06
N TYR A 56 5.88 2.82 -5.78
CA TYR A 56 6.68 2.36 -6.91
C TYR A 56 8.20 2.31 -6.62
N ASN A 57 8.61 1.65 -5.53
CA ASN A 57 10.01 1.54 -5.11
C ASN A 57 10.62 2.83 -4.54
N CYS A 58 9.80 3.86 -4.31
CA CYS A 58 10.18 5.05 -3.56
C CYS A 58 9.53 5.00 -2.17
N LYS A 59 10.34 4.87 -1.12
CA LYS A 59 9.86 5.02 0.26
C LYS A 59 9.62 6.50 0.55
N ILE A 60 8.38 6.88 0.77
CA ILE A 60 7.96 8.25 1.04
C ILE A 60 7.66 8.39 2.54
N GLN A 61 8.34 9.32 3.20
CA GLN A 61 8.00 9.73 4.56
C GLN A 61 6.84 10.74 4.51
N LEU A 62 5.74 10.40 5.17
CA LEU A 62 4.56 11.26 5.28
C LEU A 62 4.64 12.14 6.53
N ASN A 63 4.20 13.38 6.39
CA ASN A 63 3.80 14.17 7.55
C ASN A 63 2.41 13.72 8.05
N ALA A 64 2.03 14.16 9.25
CA ALA A 64 0.76 13.74 9.87
C ALA A 64 -0.48 14.12 9.04
N ARG A 65 -0.46 15.24 8.31
CA ARG A 65 -1.57 15.65 7.44
C ARG A 65 -1.70 14.72 6.24
N GLN A 66 -0.58 14.34 5.63
CA GLN A 66 -0.54 13.38 4.50
C GLN A 66 -0.96 11.99 4.95
N GLN A 67 -0.49 11.54 6.11
CA GLN A 67 -0.89 10.27 6.72
C GLN A 67 -2.41 10.22 6.96
N LYS A 68 -2.97 11.26 7.60
CA LYS A 68 -4.43 11.38 7.80
C LYS A 68 -5.17 11.29 6.47
N ARG A 69 -4.76 12.08 5.48
CA ARG A 69 -5.39 12.11 4.16
C ARG A 69 -5.32 10.76 3.44
N CYS A 70 -4.24 10.01 3.62
CA CYS A 70 -4.10 8.68 3.06
C CYS A 70 -5.09 7.69 3.68
N LEU A 71 -5.24 7.71 5.02
CA LEU A 71 -6.20 6.87 5.73
C LEU A 71 -7.65 7.25 5.40
N GLU A 72 -7.95 8.55 5.31
CA GLU A 72 -9.26 9.06 4.88
C GLU A 72 -9.60 8.60 3.46
N TYR A 73 -8.63 8.65 2.54
CA TYR A 73 -8.83 8.15 1.18
C TYR A 73 -9.05 6.64 1.14
N PHE A 74 -8.31 5.87 1.94
CA PHE A 74 -8.56 4.44 2.03
C PHE A 74 -9.96 4.14 2.62
N MET A 75 -10.40 4.91 3.61
CA MET A 75 -11.76 4.81 4.13
C MET A 75 -12.81 5.11 3.05
N ASP A 76 -12.59 6.16 2.26
CA ASP A 76 -13.44 6.50 1.12
C ASP A 76 -13.54 5.33 0.14
N LEU A 77 -12.40 4.72 -0.23
CA LEU A 77 -12.35 3.53 -1.08
C LEU A 77 -13.21 2.37 -0.55
N VAL A 78 -13.15 2.09 0.76
CA VAL A 78 -13.91 1.00 1.38
C VAL A 78 -15.42 1.28 1.38
N CYS A 79 -15.80 2.51 1.72
CA CYS A 79 -17.19 2.87 2.00
C CYS A 79 -17.96 3.33 0.75
N ASN A 80 -17.31 4.07 -0.15
CA ASN A 80 -17.98 4.84 -1.19
C ASN A 80 -17.72 4.31 -2.61
N HIS A 81 -16.77 3.38 -2.80
CA HIS A 81 -16.47 2.80 -4.11
C HIS A 81 -16.94 1.33 -4.18
N PRO A 82 -18.13 1.05 -4.73
CA PRO A 82 -18.70 -0.31 -4.72
C PRO A 82 -17.87 -1.31 -5.54
N ASN A 83 -17.19 -0.85 -6.59
CA ASN A 83 -16.32 -1.66 -7.45
C ASN A 83 -15.01 -2.03 -6.75
N VAL A 84 -14.70 -1.41 -5.61
CA VAL A 84 -13.57 -1.76 -4.76
C VAL A 84 -14.05 -2.65 -3.62
N GLN A 85 -13.58 -3.90 -3.62
CA GLN A 85 -13.82 -4.87 -2.56
C GLN A 85 -12.53 -5.05 -1.78
N VAL A 86 -12.60 -4.88 -0.46
CA VAL A 86 -11.46 -5.00 0.44
C VAL A 86 -11.79 -6.07 1.47
N TYR A 87 -10.91 -7.06 1.62
CA TYR A 87 -10.92 -8.02 2.73
C TYR A 87 -9.70 -7.78 3.60
N MET A 88 -9.93 -7.73 4.91
CA MET A 88 -8.89 -7.47 5.89
C MET A 88 -8.47 -8.76 6.59
N ILE A 89 -7.16 -8.96 6.73
CA ILE A 89 -6.58 -10.13 7.37
C ILE A 89 -6.09 -9.73 8.76
N GLU A 90 -6.69 -10.30 9.82
CA GLU A 90 -6.35 -9.93 11.21
C GLU A 90 -5.09 -10.63 11.73
N GLY A 91 -4.82 -11.84 11.24
CA GLY A 91 -3.70 -12.68 11.68
C GLY A 91 -2.72 -13.00 10.55
N ARG A 92 -2.19 -14.23 10.55
CA ARG A 92 -1.37 -14.76 9.46
C ARG A 92 -2.18 -15.80 8.69
N ILE A 93 -2.28 -15.66 7.38
CA ILE A 93 -2.84 -16.71 6.51
C ILE A 93 -1.79 -17.81 6.29
N ILE A 94 -0.53 -17.41 6.16
CA ILE A 94 0.60 -18.33 6.00
C ILE A 94 1.37 -18.29 7.31
N THR A 95 1.23 -19.34 8.11
CA THR A 95 1.78 -19.43 9.48
C THR A 95 3.31 -19.23 9.52
N ASP A 96 4.00 -19.71 8.48
CA ASP A 96 5.47 -19.73 8.40
C ASP A 96 6.04 -18.49 7.71
N LEU A 97 5.20 -17.58 7.24
CA LEU A 97 5.62 -16.34 6.60
C LEU A 97 5.47 -15.18 7.58
N GLU A 98 6.58 -14.57 7.96
CA GLU A 98 6.52 -13.26 8.63
C GLU A 98 6.18 -12.20 7.59
N TYR A 99 5.19 -11.36 7.90
CA TYR A 99 4.91 -10.18 7.08
C TYR A 99 6.16 -9.30 7.04
N ASN A 100 6.72 -9.12 5.85
CA ASN A 100 7.90 -8.33 5.61
C ASN A 100 7.72 -7.55 4.29
N ASP A 101 7.77 -6.23 4.37
CA ASP A 101 7.57 -5.31 3.24
C ASP A 101 8.85 -5.07 2.40
N ARG A 102 9.97 -5.65 2.83
CA ARG A 102 11.27 -5.57 2.13
C ARG A 102 11.25 -6.27 0.78
N HIS A 103 10.46 -7.33 0.65
CA HIS A 103 10.30 -8.07 -0.59
C HIS A 103 8.88 -7.90 -1.13
N CYS A 104 8.75 -7.54 -2.40
CA CYS A 104 7.45 -7.35 -3.03
C CYS A 104 7.44 -7.97 -4.42
N LEU A 105 6.43 -8.78 -4.71
CA LEU A 105 6.22 -9.33 -6.04
C LEU A 105 5.10 -8.54 -6.73
N PHE A 106 5.42 -7.95 -7.88
CA PHE A 106 4.45 -7.31 -8.76
C PHE A 106 4.21 -8.21 -9.96
N LEU A 107 2.94 -8.51 -10.24
CA LEU A 107 2.54 -9.37 -11.35
C LEU A 107 1.51 -8.63 -12.20
N SER A 108 1.80 -8.45 -13.48
CA SER A 108 0.84 -7.91 -14.45
C SER A 108 0.91 -8.69 -15.77
N GLU A 109 0.05 -8.31 -16.72
CA GLU A 109 0.07 -8.87 -18.07
C GLU A 109 1.34 -8.48 -18.83
N MET A 110 1.78 -7.22 -18.70
CA MET A 110 2.89 -6.66 -19.45
C MET A 110 4.24 -6.88 -18.78
N VAL A 111 4.31 -6.68 -17.46
CA VAL A 111 5.55 -6.76 -16.69
C VAL A 111 5.32 -7.38 -15.32
N SER A 112 6.16 -8.34 -14.98
CA SER A 112 6.18 -8.95 -13.66
C SER A 112 7.59 -8.83 -13.10
N TYR A 113 7.73 -8.43 -11.84
CA TYR A 113 9.03 -8.20 -11.22
C TYR A 113 8.99 -8.47 -9.72
N LEU A 114 10.12 -8.92 -9.17
CA LEU A 114 10.36 -9.03 -7.74
C LEU A 114 11.26 -7.89 -7.30
N ARG A 115 10.85 -7.23 -6.24
CA ARG A 115 11.68 -6.29 -5.52
C ARG A 115 12.41 -6.99 -4.38
N LEU A 116 13.73 -6.81 -4.33
CA LEU A 116 14.63 -7.32 -3.31
C LEU A 116 15.02 -6.23 -2.30
N ASP A 117 15.53 -6.63 -1.13
CA ASP A 117 15.99 -5.72 -0.05
C ASP A 117 17.40 -5.14 -0.34
N GLU A 118 17.64 -4.65 -1.56
CA GLU A 118 18.92 -4.07 -1.96
C GLU A 118 18.82 -2.56 -2.25
N ALA A 119 19.89 -1.81 -1.98
CA ALA A 119 19.89 -0.35 -2.10
C ALA A 119 19.98 0.17 -3.55
N GLN A 120 20.41 -0.66 -4.50
CA GLN A 120 20.53 -0.34 -5.92
C GLN A 120 20.09 -1.54 -6.78
N ASN A 121 19.46 -1.28 -7.93
CA ASN A 121 19.02 -2.31 -8.90
C ASN A 121 18.24 -3.48 -8.28
N ASN A 122 17.37 -3.16 -7.32
CA ASN A 122 16.64 -4.16 -6.55
C ASN A 122 15.42 -4.76 -7.26
N LEU A 123 15.25 -4.52 -8.56
CA LEU A 123 14.14 -5.03 -9.35
C LEU A 123 14.62 -6.18 -10.26
N LEU A 124 14.17 -7.39 -9.96
CA LEU A 124 14.36 -8.56 -10.80
C LEU A 124 13.14 -8.73 -11.70
N LEU A 125 13.31 -8.58 -13.02
CA LEU A 125 12.24 -8.90 -13.97
C LEU A 125 11.98 -10.41 -13.99
N ILE A 126 10.73 -10.78 -13.80
CA ILE A 126 10.26 -12.15 -13.77
C ILE A 126 9.27 -12.32 -14.92
N ASN A 127 9.75 -12.76 -16.08
CA ASN A 127 8.85 -13.07 -17.19
C ASN A 127 8.38 -14.53 -17.15
N ARG A 128 7.68 -14.92 -16.08
CA ARG A 128 7.12 -16.27 -15.96
C ARG A 128 5.61 -16.28 -15.77
N VAL A 129 4.92 -16.71 -16.82
CA VAL A 129 3.46 -16.85 -16.84
C VAL A 129 2.95 -17.82 -15.77
N ASP A 130 3.68 -18.91 -15.53
CA ASP A 130 3.26 -19.94 -14.56
C ASP A 130 3.22 -19.41 -13.12
N MET A 131 4.08 -18.44 -12.77
CA MET A 131 4.04 -17.82 -11.44
C MET A 131 2.83 -16.90 -11.29
N ARG A 132 2.50 -16.14 -12.34
CA ARG A 132 1.25 -15.36 -12.35
C ARG A 132 0.04 -16.24 -12.11
N GLU A 133 -0.08 -17.34 -12.85
CA GLU A 133 -1.19 -18.29 -12.68
C GLU A 133 -1.26 -18.87 -11.27
N LYS A 134 -0.12 -19.24 -10.68
CA LYS A 134 -0.07 -19.77 -9.31
C LYS A 134 -0.50 -18.71 -8.29
N PHE A 135 0.00 -17.48 -8.39
CA PHE A 135 -0.39 -16.40 -7.49
C PHE A 135 -1.86 -16.01 -7.65
N SER A 136 -2.38 -15.95 -8.87
CA SER A 136 -3.82 -15.73 -9.11
C SER A 136 -4.66 -16.84 -8.46
N LYS A 137 -4.26 -18.11 -8.61
CA LYS A 137 -4.95 -19.24 -7.94
C LYS A 137 -4.90 -19.11 -6.42
N THR A 138 -3.73 -18.79 -5.84
CA THR A 138 -3.59 -18.57 -4.40
C THR A 138 -4.46 -17.42 -3.92
N PHE A 139 -4.49 -16.30 -4.63
CA PHE A 139 -5.35 -15.16 -4.32
C PHE A 139 -6.82 -15.57 -4.31
N GLU A 140 -7.29 -16.31 -5.32
CA GLU A 140 -8.68 -16.80 -5.38
C GLU A 140 -9.05 -17.73 -4.23
N VAL A 141 -8.13 -18.62 -3.83
CA VAL A 141 -8.33 -19.52 -2.69
C VAL A 141 -8.51 -18.70 -1.41
N ILE A 142 -7.64 -17.73 -1.16
CA ILE A 142 -7.73 -16.85 0.01
C ILE A 142 -9.00 -16.00 -0.05
N TRP A 143 -9.29 -15.40 -1.21
CA TRP A 143 -10.45 -14.54 -1.40
C TRP A 143 -11.77 -15.25 -1.07
N LYS A 144 -11.88 -16.52 -1.46
CA LYS A 144 -13.08 -17.35 -1.23
C LYS A 144 -13.06 -18.08 0.12
N SER A 145 -11.98 -17.98 0.89
CA SER A 145 -11.86 -18.64 2.18
C SER A 145 -12.85 -18.06 3.20
N GLU A 146 -13.42 -18.92 4.05
CA GLU A 146 -14.26 -18.54 5.20
C GLU A 146 -13.49 -18.69 6.52
N GLU A 147 -12.16 -18.65 6.47
CA GLU A 147 -11.32 -18.65 7.66
C GLU A 147 -11.63 -17.47 8.57
N LYS A 148 -11.69 -17.74 9.88
CA LYS A 148 -12.02 -16.75 10.91
C LYS A 148 -11.11 -15.52 10.93
N GLY A 149 -9.91 -15.60 10.34
CA GLY A 149 -8.95 -14.50 10.27
C GLY A 149 -9.16 -13.51 9.12
N ILE A 150 -10.14 -13.75 8.24
CA ILE A 150 -10.43 -12.91 7.07
C ILE A 150 -11.77 -12.18 7.30
N VAL A 151 -11.68 -10.88 7.54
CA VAL A 151 -12.84 -9.99 7.70
C VAL A 151 -13.28 -9.51 6.33
N LYS A 152 -14.52 -9.86 5.96
CA LYS A 152 -15.15 -9.44 4.69
C LYS A 152 -16.19 -8.34 4.85
N ASN A 153 -16.72 -8.16 6.06
CA ASN A 153 -17.75 -7.17 6.34
C ASN A 153 -17.15 -5.75 6.27
N LYS A 154 -17.70 -4.91 5.37
CA LYS A 154 -17.20 -3.56 5.12
C LYS A 154 -17.31 -2.65 6.34
N GLU A 155 -18.38 -2.76 7.10
CA GLU A 155 -18.61 -1.95 8.30
C GLU A 155 -17.56 -2.26 9.39
N VAL A 156 -17.21 -3.53 9.56
CA VAL A 156 -16.17 -3.98 10.51
C VAL A 156 -14.78 -3.53 10.04
N ILE A 157 -14.49 -3.59 8.74
CA ILE A 157 -13.24 -3.07 8.17
C ILE A 157 -13.14 -1.55 8.41
N ALA A 158 -14.20 -0.80 8.11
CA ALA A 158 -14.26 0.63 8.31
C ALA A 158 -14.08 0.99 9.80
N ALA A 159 -14.78 0.30 10.70
CA ALA A 159 -14.65 0.49 12.15
C ALA A 159 -13.22 0.23 12.65
N ASN A 160 -12.56 -0.82 12.14
CA ASN A 160 -11.16 -1.11 12.45
C ASN A 160 -10.25 0.04 12.02
N ILE A 161 -10.39 0.55 10.80
CA ILE A 161 -9.58 1.66 10.30
C ILE A 161 -9.88 2.95 11.08
N GLN A 162 -11.14 3.21 11.43
CA GLN A 162 -11.54 4.37 12.23
C GLN A 162 -10.93 4.32 13.63
N HIS A 163 -10.97 3.17 14.29
CA HIS A 163 -10.34 2.98 15.61
C HIS A 163 -8.83 3.25 15.54
N VAL A 164 -8.18 2.70 14.51
CA VAL A 164 -6.76 2.89 14.20
C VAL A 164 -6.44 4.37 13.95
N MET A 165 -7.31 5.10 13.24
CA MET A 165 -7.23 6.55 13.04
C MET A 165 -7.40 7.35 14.34
N GLN A 166 -8.37 7.01 15.19
CA GLN A 166 -8.65 7.71 16.46
C GLN A 166 -7.47 7.63 17.43
N GLY A 167 -6.75 6.52 17.47
CA GLY A 167 -5.51 6.39 18.26
C GLY A 167 -4.44 7.44 17.90
N ILE A 168 -4.37 7.87 16.63
CA ILE A 168 -3.44 8.90 16.14
C ILE A 168 -3.86 10.30 16.62
N PHE A 169 -5.17 10.56 16.68
CA PHE A 169 -5.71 11.89 16.92
C PHE A 169 -5.85 12.21 18.41
N ALA A 170 -6.08 11.20 19.26
CA ALA A 170 -6.13 11.37 20.70
C ALA A 170 -4.76 11.73 21.33
N GLU A 171 -3.66 11.19 20.81
CA GLU A 171 -2.31 11.51 21.31
C GLU A 171 -1.88 12.95 21.02
N LYS A 172 -2.50 13.63 20.04
CA LYS A 172 -2.10 14.99 19.65
C LYS A 172 -2.79 16.09 20.43
N GLU A 173 -4.03 15.88 20.88
CA GLU A 173 -4.72 16.85 21.74
C GLU A 173 -4.08 16.91 23.13
N ALA A 174 -3.57 15.77 23.62
CA ALA A 174 -2.83 15.70 24.89
C ALA A 174 -1.47 16.44 24.88
N LEU A 175 -0.87 16.68 23.70
CA LEU A 175 0.40 17.40 23.55
C LEU A 175 0.22 18.90 23.26
N THR A 176 -0.98 19.36 22.91
CA THR A 176 -1.28 20.78 22.71
C THR A 176 -1.88 21.46 23.94
N ASP A 177 -2.45 20.71 24.88
CA ASP A 177 -2.97 21.23 26.17
C ASP A 177 -1.88 21.35 27.27
N GLY A 178 -0.62 21.06 26.95
CA GLY A 178 0.50 21.01 27.90
C GLY A 178 1.38 22.26 28.00
N THR A 179 0.99 23.40 27.41
CA THR A 179 1.69 24.69 27.62
C THR A 179 0.71 25.80 27.99
N CYS A 180 0.31 25.78 29.26
CA CYS A 180 -0.04 26.96 30.03
C CYS A 180 0.31 26.69 31.50
N VAL A 181 1.56 26.97 31.89
CA VAL A 181 1.97 27.93 32.94
C VAL A 181 3.42 28.33 32.64
#